data_AF-A0A453HVS6-F1
#
_entry.id   AF-A0A453HVS6-F1
#
_cell.length_a   1.000
_cell.length_b   1.000
_cell.length_c   1.000
_cell.angle_alpha   90.00
_cell.angle_beta   90.00
_cell.angle_gamma   90.00
#
_symmetry.space_group_name_H-M   'P 1'
#
loop_
_entity.id
_entity.type
_entity.pdbx_description
1 polymer ?
#
loop_
_entity_poly.entity_id
_entity_poly.type
_entity_poly.pdbx_seq_one_letter_code
_entity_poly.pdbx_strand_id
1 'polypeptide(L)'
;FQVKKKQFFRNFMTITLFAVVGTLISFSIISLGAMGLISRLNIGSLELGDYLALGAIFSATDSVCTLQVLSQDETPFLYSLVFGEGVVNDATSVVLFNAIQNFDLGNFSSLKFLQFIGNFLYLFGASTFLGVASGLLSAYVIKKLYFGRHSTDREVAIMMLMAYLSYMLAELLDLSGILTVFFCGIVMSHYTWHNVTESSRVTTKHAFATLSFISETFLFLYVGMDALDIEKWKIVSETYRPNEIYCLELHYFGIGTGCKSCICFPTILSLQFDQRNSRGEDLY
;
A
#
# COMPACT_ATOMS: atom_id res chain seq x y z
N PHE A 1 11.71 0.05 7.89
CA PHE A 1 12.74 0.11 8.97
C PHE A 1 12.41 1.10 10.10
N GLN A 2 11.29 1.84 10.07
CA GLN A 2 11.04 2.98 10.97
C GLN A 2 10.17 2.67 12.21
N VAL A 3 9.61 1.47 12.36
CA VAL A 3 8.61 1.16 13.40
C VAL A 3 9.18 0.42 14.62
N LYS A 4 8.64 0.70 15.82
CA LYS A 4 8.84 -0.10 17.05
C LYS A 4 8.33 -1.54 16.84
N LYS A 5 9.27 -2.43 16.54
CA LYS A 5 9.04 -3.77 15.97
C LYS A 5 8.12 -4.68 16.78
N LYS A 6 8.25 -4.69 18.11
CA LYS A 6 7.60 -5.70 18.96
C LYS A 6 6.06 -5.67 18.90
N GLN A 7 5.46 -4.47 18.89
CA GLN A 7 3.99 -4.33 18.87
C GLN A 7 3.41 -4.49 17.46
N PHE A 8 4.14 -4.01 16.45
CA PHE A 8 3.78 -4.13 15.03
C PHE A 8 3.75 -5.59 14.59
N PHE A 9 4.81 -6.36 14.87
CA PHE A 9 4.89 -7.75 14.47
C PHE A 9 3.91 -8.67 15.23
N ARG A 10 3.55 -8.32 16.48
CA ARG A 10 2.56 -9.09 17.26
C ARG A 10 1.17 -9.07 16.63
N ASN A 11 0.78 -7.96 16.00
CA ASN A 11 -0.53 -7.78 15.39
C ASN A 11 -0.46 -7.73 13.86
N PHE A 12 0.66 -8.15 13.26
CA PHE A 12 0.93 -7.96 11.83
C PHE A 12 -0.14 -8.62 10.96
N MET A 13 -0.53 -9.85 11.26
CA MET A 13 -1.58 -10.54 10.49
C MET A 13 -2.92 -9.80 10.54
N THR A 14 -3.28 -9.28 11.72
CA THR A 14 -4.50 -8.48 11.91
C THR A 14 -4.43 -7.18 11.10
N ILE A 15 -3.30 -6.48 11.13
CA ILE A 15 -3.06 -5.27 10.34
C ILE A 15 -3.17 -5.56 8.84
N THR A 16 -2.50 -6.60 8.37
CA THR A 16 -2.51 -6.97 6.95
C THR A 16 -3.90 -7.38 6.49
N LEU A 17 -4.63 -8.16 7.29
CA LEU A 17 -5.99 -8.57 6.96
C LEU A 17 -6.93 -7.37 6.89
N PHE A 18 -6.85 -6.44 7.85
CA PHE A 18 -7.66 -5.24 7.83
C PHE A 18 -7.33 -4.31 6.67
N ALA A 19 -6.05 -4.14 6.37
CA ALA A 19 -5.63 -3.34 5.22
C ALA A 19 -6.19 -3.94 3.93
N VAL A 20 -5.96 -5.23 3.66
CA VAL A 20 -6.43 -5.87 2.43
C VAL A 20 -7.95 -5.83 2.31
N VAL A 21 -8.69 -6.19 3.36
CA VAL A 21 -10.16 -6.18 3.34
C VAL A 21 -10.69 -4.75 3.23
N GLY A 22 -10.12 -3.80 3.95
CA GLY A 22 -10.49 -2.38 3.88
C GLY A 22 -10.26 -1.78 2.49
N THR A 23 -9.14 -2.12 1.85
CA THR A 23 -8.86 -1.75 0.45
C THR A 23 -9.88 -2.34 -0.50
N LEU A 24 -10.20 -3.64 -0.38
CA LEU A 24 -11.17 -4.32 -1.26
C LEU A 24 -12.59 -3.74 -1.14
N ILE A 25 -13.01 -3.40 0.07
CA ILE A 25 -14.31 -2.75 0.31
C ILE A 25 -14.29 -1.34 -0.29
N SER A 26 -13.23 -0.57 -0.04
CA SER A 26 -13.07 0.79 -0.57
C SER A 26 -13.07 0.79 -2.09
N PHE A 27 -12.30 -0.11 -2.71
CA PHE A 27 -12.26 -0.40 -4.14
C PHE A 27 -13.67 -0.65 -4.69
N SER A 28 -14.41 -1.58 -4.08
CA SER A 28 -15.74 -1.97 -4.55
C SER A 28 -16.73 -0.80 -4.48
N ILE A 29 -16.72 -0.04 -3.39
CA ILE A 29 -17.61 1.11 -3.20
C ILE A 29 -17.28 2.23 -4.18
N ILE A 30 -15.99 2.56 -4.35
CA ILE A 30 -15.55 3.62 -5.25
C ILE A 30 -15.84 3.23 -6.70
N SER A 31 -15.54 2.00 -7.13
CA SER A 31 -15.83 1.55 -8.50
C SER A 31 -17.31 1.54 -8.82
N LEU A 32 -18.17 1.05 -7.91
CA LEU A 32 -19.61 1.07 -8.11
C LEU A 32 -20.18 2.50 -8.08
N GLY A 33 -19.64 3.37 -7.21
CA GLY A 33 -19.98 4.79 -7.16
C GLY A 33 -19.61 5.52 -8.45
N ALA A 34 -18.39 5.29 -8.95
CA ALA A 34 -17.90 5.83 -10.21
C ALA A 34 -18.79 5.39 -11.38
N MET A 35 -19.12 4.10 -11.48
CA MET A 35 -20.03 3.58 -12.50
C MET A 35 -21.41 4.25 -12.42
N GLY A 36 -21.98 4.36 -11.22
CA GLY A 36 -23.30 4.97 -11.01
C GLY A 36 -23.35 6.47 -11.29
N LEU A 37 -22.30 7.23 -10.95
CA LEU A 37 -22.26 8.67 -11.16
C LEU A 37 -21.92 9.03 -12.60
N ILE A 38 -20.87 8.43 -13.17
CA ILE A 38 -20.41 8.75 -14.53
C ILE A 38 -21.48 8.36 -15.56
N SER A 39 -22.18 7.24 -15.36
CA SER A 39 -23.30 6.88 -16.24
C SER A 39 -24.47 7.86 -16.15
N ARG A 40 -24.66 8.55 -15.01
CA ARG A 40 -25.72 9.56 -14.82
C ARG A 40 -25.34 10.90 -15.41
N LEU A 41 -24.05 11.25 -15.38
CA LEU A 41 -23.54 12.50 -15.94
C LEU A 41 -23.32 12.43 -17.46
N ASN A 42 -23.44 11.24 -18.07
CA ASN A 42 -23.28 11.02 -19.51
C ASN A 42 -21.89 11.46 -20.03
N ILE A 43 -20.89 11.36 -19.14
CA ILE A 43 -19.48 11.70 -19.36
C ILE A 43 -18.82 10.51 -20.08
N GLY A 44 -19.02 10.44 -21.39
CA GLY A 44 -18.40 9.43 -22.25
C GLY A 44 -18.80 7.97 -21.97
N SER A 45 -18.46 7.08 -22.89
CA SER A 45 -18.58 5.64 -22.69
C SER A 45 -17.25 5.09 -22.14
N LEU A 46 -17.11 5.06 -20.82
CA LEU A 46 -16.01 4.36 -20.17
C LEU A 46 -16.29 2.85 -20.15
N GLU A 47 -15.24 2.05 -20.30
CA GLU A 47 -15.35 0.61 -20.16
C GLU A 47 -15.38 0.21 -18.67
N LEU A 48 -15.80 -1.02 -18.36
CA LEU A 48 -15.80 -1.45 -16.96
C LEU A 48 -14.40 -1.44 -16.35
N GLY A 49 -13.37 -1.67 -17.16
CA GLY A 49 -11.97 -1.58 -16.76
C GLY A 49 -11.61 -0.23 -16.16
N ASP A 50 -12.12 0.85 -16.74
CA ASP A 50 -11.82 2.21 -16.29
C ASP A 50 -12.45 2.50 -14.92
N TYR A 51 -13.69 2.04 -14.69
CA TYR A 51 -14.35 2.18 -13.39
C TYR A 51 -13.65 1.35 -12.29
N LEU A 52 -13.18 0.15 -12.64
CA LEU A 52 -12.40 -0.67 -11.72
C LEU A 52 -11.03 -0.03 -11.45
N ALA A 53 -10.33 0.44 -12.49
CA ALA A 53 -9.04 1.11 -12.36
C ALA A 53 -9.12 2.35 -11.47
N LEU A 54 -10.15 3.18 -11.65
CA LEU A 54 -10.43 4.33 -10.78
C LEU A 54 -10.60 3.90 -9.32
N GLY A 55 -11.37 2.84 -9.06
CA GLY A 55 -11.53 2.30 -7.71
C GLY A 55 -10.21 1.83 -7.09
N ALA A 56 -9.32 1.21 -7.88
CA ALA A 56 -8.03 0.72 -7.39
C ALA A 56 -7.07 1.89 -7.10
N ILE A 57 -7.09 2.95 -7.91
CA ILE A 57 -6.25 4.13 -7.68
C ILE A 57 -6.70 4.87 -6.41
N PHE A 58 -8.00 5.10 -6.26
CA PHE A 58 -8.56 5.84 -5.12
C PHE A 58 -8.72 5.00 -3.84
N SER A 59 -8.52 3.67 -3.89
CA SER A 59 -8.51 2.83 -2.69
C SER A 59 -7.23 2.99 -1.86
N ALA A 60 -6.11 3.35 -2.49
CA ALA A 60 -4.87 3.70 -1.80
C ALA A 60 -5.08 4.96 -0.94
N THR A 61 -4.50 5.02 0.25
CA THR A 61 -4.52 6.24 1.07
C THR A 61 -3.18 6.51 1.66
N ASP A 62 -2.76 7.74 1.46
CA ASP A 62 -1.60 8.27 2.13
C ASP A 62 -1.90 8.57 3.61
N SER A 63 -1.07 8.02 4.49
CA SER A 63 -1.15 8.22 5.94
C SER A 63 -0.07 9.19 6.44
N VAL A 64 0.80 9.72 5.58
CA VAL A 64 1.95 10.54 5.96
C VAL A 64 1.55 11.74 6.82
N CYS A 65 0.55 12.52 6.42
CA CYS A 65 0.08 13.68 7.20
C CYS A 65 -0.40 13.28 8.60
N THR A 66 -1.12 12.16 8.72
CA THR A 66 -1.61 11.69 10.03
C THR A 66 -0.47 11.20 10.92
N LEU A 67 0.54 10.55 10.32
CA LEU A 67 1.72 10.05 11.03
C LEU A 67 2.66 11.16 11.50
N GLN A 68 2.59 12.36 10.90
CA GLN A 68 3.33 13.54 11.38
C GLN A 68 2.73 14.13 12.65
N VAL A 69 1.41 14.02 12.85
CA VAL A 69 0.71 14.50 14.04
C VAL A 69 0.72 13.45 15.16
N LEU A 70 0.71 12.16 14.80
CA LEU A 70 0.77 11.05 15.76
C LEU A 70 2.18 10.88 16.35
N SER A 71 2.28 10.98 17.67
CA SER A 71 3.52 10.70 18.38
C SER A 71 3.73 9.19 18.57
N GLN A 72 4.90 8.68 18.17
CA GLN A 72 5.27 7.27 18.32
C GLN A 72 5.50 6.87 19.80
N ASP A 73 5.65 7.85 20.69
CA ASP A 73 5.88 7.63 22.11
C ASP A 73 4.60 7.61 22.94
N GLU A 74 3.61 8.46 22.64
CA GLU A 74 2.35 8.49 23.38
C GLU A 74 1.37 7.42 22.86
N THR A 75 1.34 7.17 21.54
CA THR A 75 0.38 6.23 20.93
C THR A 75 1.05 5.18 20.02
N PRO A 76 2.00 4.37 20.54
CA PRO A 76 2.79 3.44 19.73
C PRO A 76 1.97 2.37 18.99
N PHE A 77 0.82 1.97 19.54
CA PHE A 77 -0.08 1.02 18.89
C PHE A 77 -0.80 1.66 17.70
N LEU A 78 -1.41 2.83 17.90
CA LEU A 78 -2.13 3.54 16.84
C LEU A 78 -1.19 3.96 15.71
N TYR A 79 0.00 4.47 16.04
CA TYR A 79 1.04 4.76 15.06
C TYR A 79 1.39 3.53 14.20
N SER A 80 1.63 2.38 14.84
CA SER A 80 1.98 1.14 14.14
C SER A 80 0.83 0.60 13.27
N LEU A 81 -0.41 0.81 13.72
CA LEU A 81 -1.62 0.39 13.01
C LEU A 81 -1.83 1.23 11.75
N VAL A 82 -1.84 2.57 11.89
CA VAL A 82 -2.04 3.51 10.78
C VAL A 82 -0.91 3.39 9.76
N PHE A 83 0.34 3.32 10.21
CA PHE A 83 1.48 3.09 9.32
C PHE A 83 1.36 1.75 8.58
N GLY A 84 1.01 0.68 9.30
CA GLY A 84 0.89 -0.64 8.71
C GLY A 84 -0.25 -0.75 7.70
N GLU A 85 -1.40 -0.14 8.01
CA GLU A 85 -2.56 -0.11 7.13
C GLU A 85 -2.26 0.66 5.85
N GLY A 86 -1.72 1.89 5.95
CA GLY A 86 -1.37 2.69 4.77
C GLY A 86 -0.43 1.98 3.81
N VAL A 87 0.66 1.40 4.32
CA VAL A 87 1.65 0.75 3.44
C VAL A 87 1.11 -0.55 2.83
N VAL A 88 0.36 -1.37 3.57
CA VAL A 88 -0.24 -2.59 3.01
C VAL A 88 -1.35 -2.24 2.01
N ASN A 89 -2.13 -1.20 2.28
CA ASN A 89 -3.18 -0.70 1.40
C ASN A 89 -2.62 -0.24 0.04
N ASP A 90 -1.52 0.52 0.04
CA ASP A 90 -0.87 0.96 -1.20
C ASP A 90 -0.39 -0.24 -2.04
N ALA A 91 0.26 -1.22 -1.40
CA ALA A 91 0.70 -2.43 -2.08
C ALA A 91 -0.48 -3.26 -2.63
N THR A 92 -1.59 -3.34 -1.89
CA THR A 92 -2.81 -4.05 -2.31
C THR A 92 -3.50 -3.36 -3.49
N SER A 93 -3.56 -2.04 -3.47
CA SER A 93 -4.15 -1.21 -4.53
C SER A 93 -3.40 -1.36 -5.85
N VAL A 94 -2.07 -1.41 -5.80
CA VAL A 94 -1.22 -1.71 -6.98
C VAL A 94 -1.48 -3.11 -7.53
N VAL A 95 -1.64 -4.12 -6.66
CA VAL A 95 -1.95 -5.49 -7.09
C VAL A 95 -3.32 -5.58 -7.75
N LEU A 96 -4.33 -4.87 -7.20
CA LEU A 96 -5.65 -4.74 -7.81
C LEU A 96 -5.55 -4.11 -9.20
N PHE A 97 -4.80 -3.01 -9.32
CA PHE A 97 -4.61 -2.33 -10.60
C PHE A 97 -3.96 -3.23 -11.65
N ASN A 98 -2.90 -3.97 -11.30
CA ASN A 98 -2.29 -4.95 -12.20
C ASN A 98 -3.23 -6.11 -12.54
N ALA A 99 -4.06 -6.57 -11.60
CA ALA A 99 -5.05 -7.61 -11.86
C ALA A 99 -6.12 -7.15 -12.87
N ILE A 100 -6.48 -5.87 -12.84
CA ILE A 100 -7.46 -5.27 -13.77
C ILE A 100 -6.87 -5.16 -15.18
N GLN A 101 -5.62 -4.71 -15.33
CA GLN A 101 -5.00 -4.60 -16.66
C GLN A 101 -4.84 -5.94 -17.37
N ASN A 102 -4.64 -7.02 -16.62
CA ASN A 102 -4.52 -8.37 -17.14
C ASN A 102 -5.86 -9.06 -17.41
N PHE A 103 -6.99 -8.38 -17.18
CA PHE A 103 -8.32 -8.96 -17.27
C PHE A 103 -9.05 -8.54 -18.54
N ASP A 104 -9.52 -9.51 -19.33
CA ASP A 104 -10.30 -9.26 -20.55
C ASP A 104 -11.78 -8.98 -20.25
N LEU A 105 -12.16 -7.72 -20.43
CA LEU A 105 -13.45 -7.12 -20.06
C LEU A 105 -14.55 -7.31 -21.11
N GLY A 106 -14.26 -7.91 -22.26
CA GLY A 106 -15.17 -7.95 -23.40
C GLY A 106 -16.50 -8.70 -23.20
N ASN A 107 -16.68 -9.45 -22.10
CA ASN A 107 -17.94 -10.12 -21.74
C ASN A 107 -17.98 -10.45 -20.24
N PHE A 108 -18.80 -9.75 -19.46
CA PHE A 108 -18.99 -10.01 -18.03
C PHE A 108 -19.80 -11.29 -17.78
N SER A 109 -19.12 -12.34 -17.33
CA SER A 109 -19.73 -13.57 -16.82
C SER A 109 -19.33 -13.76 -15.36
N SER A 110 -20.21 -14.35 -14.54
CA SER A 110 -19.89 -14.71 -13.15
C SER A 110 -18.62 -15.55 -13.02
N LEU A 111 -18.31 -16.36 -14.04
CA LEU A 111 -17.05 -17.12 -14.13
C LEU A 111 -15.83 -16.23 -14.27
N LYS A 112 -15.91 -15.15 -15.06
CA LYS A 112 -14.78 -14.22 -15.21
C LYS A 112 -14.56 -13.41 -13.93
N PHE A 113 -15.62 -13.01 -13.23
CA PHE A 113 -15.48 -12.36 -11.92
C PHE A 113 -14.76 -13.27 -10.90
N LEU A 114 -15.10 -14.56 -10.89
CA LEU A 114 -14.38 -15.54 -10.06
C LEU A 114 -12.91 -15.68 -10.48
N GLN A 115 -12.63 -15.67 -11.79
CA GLN A 115 -11.28 -15.69 -12.32
C GLN A 115 -10.47 -14.44 -11.93
N PHE A 116 -11.09 -13.27 -11.90
CA PHE A 116 -10.48 -12.03 -11.42
C PHE A 116 -10.06 -12.14 -9.94
N ILE A 117 -10.97 -12.60 -9.07
CA ILE A 117 -10.67 -12.84 -7.65
C ILE A 117 -9.55 -13.88 -7.52
N GLY A 118 -9.61 -14.97 -8.28
CA GLY A 118 -8.58 -16.00 -8.30
C GLY A 118 -7.21 -15.46 -8.71
N ASN A 119 -7.17 -14.62 -9.75
CA ASN A 119 -5.93 -13.99 -10.22
C ASN A 119 -5.36 -13.03 -9.16
N PHE A 120 -6.22 -12.21 -8.54
CA PHE A 120 -5.80 -11.34 -7.44
C PHE A 120 -5.21 -12.13 -6.27
N LEU A 121 -5.89 -13.20 -5.82
CA LEU A 121 -5.40 -14.06 -4.73
C LEU A 121 -4.10 -14.77 -5.10
N TYR A 122 -3.97 -15.22 -6.35
CA TYR A 122 -2.74 -15.82 -6.87
C TYR A 122 -1.58 -14.83 -6.86
N LEU A 123 -1.76 -13.65 -7.47
CA LEU A 123 -0.74 -12.59 -7.50
C LEU A 123 -0.35 -12.17 -6.09
N PHE A 124 -1.33 -11.95 -5.21
CA PHE A 124 -1.08 -11.58 -3.83
C PHE A 124 -0.30 -12.67 -3.08
N GLY A 125 -0.79 -13.91 -3.11
CA GLY A 125 -0.19 -15.03 -2.38
C GLY A 125 1.21 -15.41 -2.88
N ALA A 126 1.39 -15.50 -4.20
CA ALA A 126 2.67 -15.84 -4.81
C ALA A 126 3.73 -14.74 -4.58
N SER A 127 3.37 -13.47 -4.75
CA SER A 127 4.25 -12.33 -4.43
C SER A 127 4.62 -12.27 -2.95
N THR A 128 3.66 -12.50 -2.04
CA THR A 128 3.96 -12.57 -0.60
C THR A 128 4.94 -13.70 -0.30
N PHE A 129 4.71 -14.89 -0.85
CA PHE A 129 5.60 -16.04 -0.66
C PHE A 129 7.02 -15.75 -1.17
N LEU A 130 7.14 -15.23 -2.39
CA LEU A 130 8.43 -14.88 -2.98
C LEU A 130 9.15 -13.80 -2.15
N GLY A 131 8.43 -12.78 -1.69
CA GLY A 131 8.99 -11.70 -0.87
C GLY A 131 9.50 -12.20 0.48
N VAL A 132 8.74 -13.10 1.13
CA VAL A 132 9.18 -13.75 2.36
C VAL A 132 10.42 -14.62 2.11
N ALA A 133 10.43 -15.42 1.05
CA ALA A 133 11.55 -16.27 0.68
C ALA A 133 12.82 -15.44 0.40
N SER A 134 12.72 -14.36 -0.38
CA SER A 134 13.85 -13.48 -0.68
C SER A 134 14.35 -12.71 0.55
N GLY A 135 13.45 -12.32 1.45
CA GLY A 135 13.82 -11.67 2.72
C GLY A 135 14.56 -12.61 3.66
N LEU A 136 14.13 -13.88 3.76
CA LEU A 136 14.83 -14.91 4.52
C LEU A 136 16.19 -15.26 3.88
N LEU A 137 16.23 -15.33 2.55
CA LEU A 137 17.48 -15.50 1.81
C LEU A 137 18.46 -14.37 2.10
N SER A 138 18.01 -13.11 2.12
CA SER A 138 18.82 -11.95 2.49
C SER A 138 19.39 -12.09 3.90
N ALA A 139 18.55 -12.48 4.88
CA ALA A 139 19.00 -12.71 6.26
C ALA A 139 20.05 -13.83 6.35
N TYR A 140 19.87 -14.91 5.59
CA TYR A 140 20.82 -16.02 5.51
C TYR A 140 22.13 -15.62 4.83
N VAL A 141 22.06 -14.90 3.71
CA VAL A 141 23.22 -14.40 2.96
C VAL A 141 24.07 -13.50 3.86
N ILE A 142 23.46 -12.54 4.56
CA ILE A 142 24.17 -11.64 5.49
C ILE A 142 24.77 -12.41 6.67
N LYS A 143 24.05 -13.40 7.20
CA LYS A 143 24.57 -14.24 8.30
C LYS A 143 25.73 -15.14 7.84
N LYS A 144 25.70 -15.66 6.61
CA LYS A 144 26.70 -16.60 6.10
C LYS A 144 27.92 -15.89 5.52
N LEU A 145 27.75 -14.72 4.91
CA LEU A 145 28.82 -13.83 4.45
C LEU A 145 29.53 -13.11 5.61
N TYR A 146 29.71 -13.80 6.75
CA TYR A 146 30.31 -13.32 8.00
C TYR A 146 31.72 -12.69 7.83
N PHE A 147 32.30 -12.77 6.63
CA PHE A 147 33.48 -12.05 6.16
C PHE A 147 33.34 -10.51 6.11
N GLY A 148 32.12 -9.96 6.17
CA GLY A 148 31.86 -8.54 5.91
C GLY A 148 31.87 -7.59 7.12
N ARG A 149 32.07 -8.08 8.35
CA ARG A 149 31.81 -7.36 9.60
C ARG A 149 32.69 -6.11 9.87
N HIS A 150 33.57 -5.77 8.93
CA HIS A 150 34.44 -4.59 9.01
C HIS A 150 33.97 -3.39 8.19
N SER A 151 32.94 -3.49 7.35
CA SER A 151 32.48 -2.37 6.53
C SER A 151 30.96 -2.25 6.50
N THR A 152 30.48 -1.17 7.13
CA THR A 152 29.08 -0.73 7.13
C THR A 152 28.52 -0.65 5.72
N ASP A 153 29.28 -0.12 4.77
CA ASP A 153 28.83 0.14 3.40
C ASP A 153 28.48 -1.15 2.66
N ARG A 154 29.22 -2.24 2.91
CA ARG A 154 28.95 -3.54 2.28
C ARG A 154 27.64 -4.15 2.77
N GLU A 155 27.37 -4.07 4.08
CA GLU A 155 26.12 -4.58 4.66
C GLU A 155 24.91 -3.83 4.10
N VAL A 156 25.00 -2.49 4.03
CA VAL A 156 23.95 -1.64 3.46
C VAL A 156 23.76 -1.93 1.96
N ALA A 157 24.85 -2.03 1.19
CA ALA A 157 24.79 -2.33 -0.24
C ALA A 157 24.15 -3.69 -0.53
N ILE A 158 24.50 -4.74 0.23
CA ILE A 158 23.89 -6.07 0.08
C ILE A 158 22.40 -6.01 0.43
N MET A 159 21.99 -5.30 1.48
CA MET A 159 20.57 -5.15 1.81
C MET A 159 19.78 -4.47 0.70
N MET A 160 20.33 -3.40 0.08
CA MET A 160 19.69 -2.74 -1.05
C MET A 160 19.64 -3.64 -2.29
N LEU A 161 20.73 -4.35 -2.59
CA LEU A 161 20.81 -5.26 -3.73
C LEU A 161 19.82 -6.43 -3.58
N MET A 162 19.67 -6.99 -2.38
CA MET A 162 18.71 -8.08 -2.13
C MET A 162 17.26 -7.60 -2.23
N ALA A 163 16.95 -6.37 -1.78
CA ALA A 163 15.64 -5.77 -2.00
C ALA A 163 15.34 -5.63 -3.50
N TYR A 164 16.30 -5.10 -4.28
CA TYR A 164 16.15 -4.96 -5.72
C TYR A 164 16.07 -6.31 -6.44
N LEU A 165 16.86 -7.31 -6.02
CA LEU A 165 16.79 -8.66 -6.57
C LEU A 165 15.40 -9.28 -6.38
N SER A 166 14.75 -9.04 -5.23
CA SER A 166 13.38 -9.54 -5.00
C SER A 166 12.36 -8.91 -5.96
N TYR A 167 12.55 -7.64 -6.33
CA TYR A 167 11.75 -6.98 -7.37
C TYR A 167 11.94 -7.68 -8.72
N MET A 168 13.19 -7.81 -9.16
CA MET A 168 13.52 -8.37 -10.47
C MET A 168 13.06 -9.82 -10.62
N LEU A 169 13.14 -10.61 -9.56
CA LEU A 169 12.63 -11.99 -9.57
C LEU A 169 11.11 -12.05 -9.70
N ALA A 170 10.39 -11.11 -9.10
CA ALA A 170 8.94 -11.06 -9.22
C ALA A 170 8.51 -10.67 -10.64
N GLU A 171 9.15 -9.66 -11.22
CA GLU A 171 8.89 -9.25 -12.61
C GLU A 171 9.18 -10.38 -13.60
N LEU A 172 10.25 -11.17 -13.39
CA LEU A 172 10.56 -12.33 -14.23
C LEU A 172 9.52 -13.45 -14.15
N LEU A 173 8.78 -13.51 -13.05
CA LEU A 173 7.76 -14.54 -12.79
C LEU A 173 6.33 -14.04 -13.04
N ASP A 174 6.18 -12.86 -13.66
CA ASP A 174 4.90 -12.19 -13.89
C ASP A 174 4.08 -11.99 -12.60
N LEU A 175 4.77 -11.71 -11.48
CA LEU A 175 4.19 -11.44 -10.17
C LEU A 175 4.26 -9.94 -9.84
N SER A 176 3.57 -9.51 -8.77
CA SER A 176 3.67 -8.11 -8.30
C SER A 176 5.05 -7.84 -7.68
N GLY A 177 5.91 -7.11 -8.39
CA GLY A 177 7.23 -6.69 -7.90
C GLY A 177 7.17 -5.82 -6.65
N ILE A 178 6.26 -4.85 -6.65
CA ILE A 178 6.08 -3.91 -5.53
C ILE A 178 5.66 -4.63 -4.25
N LEU A 179 4.68 -5.55 -4.34
CA LEU A 179 4.24 -6.35 -3.19
C LEU A 179 5.35 -7.29 -2.70
N THR A 180 6.11 -7.88 -3.62
CA THR A 180 7.23 -8.78 -3.28
C THR A 180 8.32 -8.04 -2.51
N VAL A 181 8.74 -6.86 -2.99
CA VAL A 181 9.73 -6.01 -2.30
C VAL A 181 9.24 -5.58 -0.93
N PHE A 182 7.95 -5.26 -0.80
CA PHE A 182 7.35 -4.87 0.47
C PHE A 182 7.48 -5.98 1.52
N PHE A 183 7.04 -7.20 1.22
CA PHE A 183 7.18 -8.33 2.14
C PHE A 183 8.64 -8.72 2.38
N CYS A 184 9.49 -8.63 1.35
CA CYS A 184 10.94 -8.78 1.49
C CYS A 184 11.51 -7.79 2.51
N GLY A 185 11.14 -6.51 2.40
CA GLY A 185 11.53 -5.45 3.33
C GLY A 185 11.05 -5.68 4.76
N ILE A 186 9.82 -6.17 4.94
CA ILE A 186 9.27 -6.54 6.26
C ILE A 186 10.12 -7.65 6.89
N VAL A 187 10.35 -8.74 6.16
CA VAL A 187 11.14 -9.89 6.64
C VAL A 187 12.58 -9.50 6.91
N MET A 188 13.21 -8.71 6.04
CA MET A 188 14.55 -8.16 6.28
C MET A 188 14.58 -7.29 7.54
N SER A 189 13.56 -6.46 7.76
CA SER A 189 13.50 -5.61 8.96
C SER A 189 13.38 -6.40 10.26
N HIS A 190 12.86 -7.62 10.21
CA HIS A 190 12.75 -8.52 11.36
C HIS A 190 14.00 -9.39 11.53
N TYR A 191 14.39 -10.14 10.50
CA TYR A 191 15.46 -11.14 10.62
C TYR A 191 16.84 -10.56 10.31
N THR A 192 16.99 -9.84 9.19
CA THR A 192 18.28 -9.27 8.77
C THR A 192 18.77 -8.22 9.75
N TRP A 193 17.85 -7.45 10.35
CA TRP A 193 18.21 -6.42 11.32
C TRP A 193 19.05 -6.96 12.48
N HIS A 194 18.76 -8.15 12.97
CA HIS A 194 19.52 -8.76 14.08
C HIS A 194 20.90 -9.28 13.65
N ASN A 195 21.11 -9.49 12.35
CA ASN A 195 22.36 -10.02 11.80
C ASN A 195 23.36 -8.92 11.38
N VAL A 196 22.92 -7.67 11.20
CA VAL A 196 23.78 -6.52 10.82
C VAL A 196 24.34 -5.77 12.02
N THR A 197 25.45 -5.05 11.80
CA THR A 197 26.10 -4.21 12.82
C THR A 197 25.27 -2.99 13.20
N GLU A 198 25.53 -2.41 14.39
CA GLU A 198 24.78 -1.24 14.88
C GLU A 198 24.96 -0.01 13.98
N SER A 199 26.19 0.22 13.48
CA SER A 199 26.47 1.27 12.50
C SER A 199 25.64 1.09 11.23
N SER A 200 25.55 -0.13 10.70
CA SER A 200 24.74 -0.41 9.50
C SER A 200 23.26 -0.19 9.72
N ARG A 201 22.74 -0.48 10.92
CA ARG A 201 21.34 -0.22 11.26
C ARG A 201 21.01 1.27 11.19
N VAL A 202 21.87 2.11 11.76
CA VAL A 202 21.73 3.56 11.73
C VAL A 202 21.82 4.08 10.30
N THR A 203 22.88 3.71 9.57
CA THR A 203 23.07 4.12 8.17
C THR A 203 21.90 3.70 7.28
N THR A 204 21.43 2.45 7.40
CA THR A 204 20.29 1.93 6.64
C THR A 204 19.01 2.72 6.92
N LYS A 205 18.74 3.03 8.20
CA LYS A 205 17.56 3.80 8.59
C LYS A 205 17.57 5.20 7.95
N HIS A 206 18.72 5.88 8.00
CA HIS A 206 18.85 7.22 7.39
C HIS A 206 18.82 7.16 5.87
N ALA A 207 19.54 6.23 5.24
CA ALA A 207 19.60 6.09 3.79
C ALA A 207 18.20 5.83 3.18
N PHE A 208 17.43 4.88 3.73
CA PHE A 208 16.07 4.63 3.25
C PHE A 208 15.11 5.79 3.56
N ALA A 209 15.28 6.49 4.69
CA ALA A 209 14.47 7.66 4.99
C ALA A 209 14.74 8.81 4.01
N THR A 210 16.00 9.08 3.68
CA THR A 210 16.37 10.11 2.71
C THR A 210 15.91 9.75 1.30
N LEU A 211 16.06 8.48 0.88
CA LEU A 211 15.58 8.02 -0.43
C LEU A 211 14.05 8.11 -0.53
N SER A 212 13.33 7.74 0.53
CA SER A 212 11.87 7.86 0.59
C SER A 212 11.45 9.33 0.45
N PHE A 213 12.05 10.23 1.22
CA PHE A 213 11.73 11.66 1.19
C PHE A 213 11.99 12.30 -0.18
N ILE A 214 13.11 11.95 -0.82
CA ILE A 214 13.43 12.42 -2.17
C ILE A 214 12.40 11.89 -3.18
N SER A 215 12.08 10.59 -3.12
CA SER A 215 11.13 9.96 -4.04
C SER A 215 9.72 10.55 -3.89
N GLU A 216 9.28 10.79 -2.65
CA GLU A 216 8.00 11.42 -2.32
C GLU A 216 7.94 12.86 -2.84
N THR A 217 9.03 13.62 -2.68
CA THR A 217 9.13 14.99 -3.24
C THR A 217 9.00 14.97 -4.76
N PHE A 218 9.65 14.03 -5.46
CA PHE A 218 9.51 13.91 -6.91
C PHE A 218 8.10 13.51 -7.34
N LEU A 219 7.43 12.60 -6.61
CA LEU A 219 6.05 12.22 -6.89
C LEU A 219 5.09 13.42 -6.75
N PHE A 220 5.19 14.18 -5.66
CA PHE A 220 4.36 15.37 -5.47
C PHE A 220 4.64 16.46 -6.50
N LEU A 221 5.91 16.66 -6.87
CA LEU A 221 6.26 17.60 -7.94
C LEU A 221 5.68 17.16 -9.28
N TYR A 222 5.76 15.87 -9.63
CA TYR A 222 5.23 15.35 -10.89
C TYR A 222 3.71 15.50 -10.96
N VAL A 223 2.99 15.09 -9.92
CA VAL A 223 1.53 15.26 -9.82
C VAL A 223 1.16 16.73 -9.83
N GLY A 224 1.91 17.59 -9.13
CA GLY A 224 1.69 19.03 -9.11
C GLY A 224 1.90 19.70 -10.47
N MET A 225 2.92 19.27 -11.22
CA MET A 225 3.14 19.72 -12.60
C MET A 225 2.00 19.26 -13.52
N ASP A 226 1.56 18.01 -13.39
CA ASP A 226 0.44 17.47 -14.16
C ASP A 226 -0.87 18.22 -13.89
N ALA A 227 -1.11 18.54 -12.62
CA ALA A 227 -2.27 19.30 -12.17
C ALA A 227 -2.22 20.79 -12.57
N LEU A 228 -1.05 21.34 -12.89
CA LEU A 228 -0.90 22.73 -13.35
C LEU A 228 -0.79 22.85 -14.88
N ASP A 229 -0.87 21.74 -15.60
CA ASP A 229 -0.82 21.73 -17.06
C ASP A 229 -2.08 22.37 -17.66
N ILE A 230 -1.90 23.56 -18.22
CA ILE A 230 -3.00 24.39 -18.73
C ILE A 230 -3.64 23.77 -19.98
N GLU A 231 -2.91 22.96 -20.75
CA GLU A 231 -3.47 22.30 -21.94
C GLU A 231 -4.47 21.23 -21.54
N LYS A 232 -4.16 20.45 -20.49
CA LYS A 232 -5.08 19.47 -19.92
C LYS A 232 -6.35 20.12 -19.38
N TRP A 233 -6.20 21.20 -18.61
CA TRP A 233 -7.37 21.94 -18.09
C TRP A 233 -8.21 22.56 -19.20
N LYS A 234 -7.60 23.01 -20.29
CA LYS A 234 -8.32 23.52 -21.45
C LYS A 234 -9.18 22.42 -22.07
N ILE A 235 -8.60 21.24 -22.33
CA ILE A 235 -9.34 20.07 -22.85
C ILE A 235 -10.51 19.69 -21.93
N VAL A 236 -10.26 19.62 -20.62
CA VAL A 236 -11.31 19.31 -19.62
C VAL A 236 -12.42 20.36 -19.63
N SER A 237 -12.08 21.65 -19.69
CA SER A 237 -13.05 22.74 -19.71
C SER A 237 -13.88 22.82 -21.00
N GLU A 238 -13.31 22.35 -22.12
CA GLU A 238 -14.00 22.26 -23.40
C GLU A 238 -14.89 21.01 -23.49
N THR A 239 -14.52 19.92 -22.78
CA THR A 239 -15.21 18.63 -22.84
C THR A 239 -16.32 18.49 -21.80
N TYR A 240 -16.16 19.08 -20.60
CA TYR A 240 -17.04 18.86 -19.45
C TYR A 240 -17.61 20.16 -18.90
N ARG A 241 -18.86 20.10 -18.42
CA ARG A 241 -19.47 21.27 -17.77
C ARG A 241 -18.92 21.47 -16.36
N PRO A 242 -18.76 22.72 -15.87
CA PRO A 242 -18.28 22.98 -14.51
C PRO A 242 -19.06 22.21 -13.44
N ASN A 243 -20.38 22.12 -13.56
CA ASN A 243 -21.25 21.40 -12.61
C ASN A 243 -20.96 19.88 -12.58
N GLU A 244 -20.58 19.29 -13.71
CA GLU A 244 -20.22 17.87 -13.81
C GLU A 244 -18.88 17.62 -13.10
N ILE A 245 -17.91 18.52 -13.26
CA ILE A 245 -16.60 18.48 -12.58
C ILE A 245 -16.78 18.61 -11.06
N TYR A 246 -17.55 19.60 -10.59
CA TYR A 246 -17.82 19.76 -9.16
C TYR A 246 -18.55 18.56 -8.55
N CYS A 247 -19.49 17.94 -9.30
CA CYS A 247 -20.15 16.72 -8.85
C CYS A 247 -19.18 15.54 -8.72
N LEU A 248 -18.26 15.37 -9.67
CA LEU A 248 -17.22 14.35 -9.60
C LEU A 248 -16.28 14.59 -8.42
N GLU A 249 -15.78 15.81 -8.24
CA GLU A 249 -14.90 16.14 -7.12
C GLU A 249 -15.56 15.91 -5.76
N LEU A 250 -16.78 16.41 -5.56
CA LEU A 250 -17.53 16.23 -4.31
C LEU A 250 -17.86 14.75 -4.05
N HIS A 251 -18.13 13.97 -5.11
CA HIS A 251 -18.43 12.57 -4.98
C HIS A 251 -17.19 11.74 -4.63
N TYR A 252 -16.06 11.92 -5.33
CA TYR A 252 -14.83 11.20 -5.00
C TYR A 252 -14.28 11.62 -3.64
N PHE A 253 -14.36 12.91 -3.30
CA PHE A 253 -14.00 13.40 -1.97
C PHE A 253 -14.93 12.80 -0.89
N GLY A 254 -16.25 12.82 -1.12
CA GLY A 254 -17.24 12.30 -0.17
C GLY A 254 -17.21 10.78 0.00
N ILE A 255 -17.05 10.02 -1.08
CA ILE A 255 -16.92 8.56 -1.01
C ILE A 255 -15.57 8.18 -0.42
N GLY A 256 -14.47 8.79 -0.84
CA GLY A 256 -13.14 8.49 -0.29
C GLY A 256 -13.08 8.73 1.22
N THR A 257 -13.55 9.89 1.68
CA THR A 257 -13.57 10.23 3.11
C THR A 257 -14.61 9.42 3.88
N GLY A 258 -15.82 9.25 3.34
CA GLY A 258 -16.92 8.56 3.99
C GLY A 258 -16.70 7.05 4.12
N CYS A 259 -16.26 6.40 3.03
CA CYS A 259 -16.02 4.96 3.00
C CYS A 259 -14.96 4.55 4.02
N LYS A 260 -13.84 5.27 4.08
CA LYS A 260 -12.77 4.98 5.04
C LYS A 260 -13.10 5.39 6.46
N SER A 261 -13.83 6.48 6.67
CA SER A 261 -14.32 6.82 8.01
C SER A 261 -15.27 5.73 8.54
N CYS A 262 -16.14 5.18 7.70
CA CYS A 262 -17.05 4.10 8.08
C CYS A 262 -16.34 2.75 8.32
N ILE A 263 -15.17 2.51 7.71
CA ILE A 263 -14.43 1.25 7.87
C ILE A 263 -13.38 1.36 8.98
N CYS A 264 -12.57 2.42 9.00
CA CYS A 264 -11.48 2.58 9.95
C CYS A 264 -11.97 2.87 11.36
N PHE A 265 -13.00 3.72 11.54
CA PHE A 265 -13.42 4.14 12.87
C PHE A 265 -13.99 2.99 13.72
N PRO A 266 -14.94 2.18 13.23
CA PRO A 266 -15.47 1.05 13.99
C PRO A 266 -14.42 -0.03 14.24
N THR A 267 -13.52 -0.25 13.29
CA THR A 267 -12.50 -1.29 13.35
C THR A 267 -11.40 -0.92 14.36
N ILE A 268 -10.92 0.32 14.35
CA ILE A 268 -9.98 0.83 15.36
C ILE A 268 -10.62 0.79 16.74
N LEU A 269 -11.89 1.17 16.85
CA LEU A 269 -12.64 1.09 18.10
C LEU A 269 -12.71 -0.37 18.60
N SER A 270 -13.05 -1.32 17.74
CA SER A 270 -13.13 -2.74 18.10
C SER A 270 -11.79 -3.32 18.53
N LEU A 271 -10.68 -2.92 17.90
CA LEU A 271 -9.33 -3.31 18.28
C LEU A 271 -8.88 -2.69 19.60
N GLN A 272 -9.28 -1.44 19.86
CA GLN A 272 -9.05 -0.81 21.16
C GLN A 272 -9.86 -1.53 22.24
N PHE A 273 -11.12 -1.88 21.98
CA PHE A 273 -11.95 -2.65 22.90
C PHE A 273 -11.36 -4.04 23.19
N ASP A 274 -10.94 -4.79 22.17
CA ASP A 274 -10.39 -6.13 22.32
C ASP A 274 -9.04 -6.13 23.07
N GLN A 275 -8.20 -5.12 22.84
CA GLN A 275 -6.96 -4.95 23.61
C GLN A 275 -7.15 -4.41 25.02
N ARG A 276 -8.22 -3.66 25.28
CA ARG A 276 -8.60 -3.22 26.63
C ARG A 276 -9.12 -4.41 27.44
N ASN A 277 -9.93 -5.25 26.81
CA ASN A 277 -10.43 -6.50 27.36
C ASN A 277 -9.28 -7.51 27.63
N SER A 278 -8.32 -7.63 26.70
CA SER A 278 -7.12 -8.47 26.85
C SER A 278 -6.13 -7.96 27.91
N ARG A 279 -6.22 -6.68 28.33
CA ARG A 279 -5.41 -6.10 29.41
C ARG A 279 -6.07 -6.18 30.79
N GLY A 280 -7.29 -6.69 30.90
CA GLY A 280 -8.02 -6.76 32.16
C GLY A 280 -8.32 -5.38 32.75
N GLU A 281 -8.42 -4.35 31.92
CA GLU A 281 -8.93 -3.04 32.35
C GLU A 281 -10.47 -3.06 32.27
N ASP A 282 -11.09 -3.77 33.21
CA ASP A 282 -12.52 -3.70 33.44
C ASP A 282 -12.92 -2.27 33.85
N LEU A 283 -14.03 -1.81 33.28
CA LEU A 283 -14.65 -0.51 33.54
C LEU A 283 -14.92 -0.31 35.04
N TYR A 284 -14.22 0.65 35.63
CA TYR A 284 -14.70 1.42 36.78
C TYR A 284 -14.70 2.90 36.41
#